data_AF-A0A6P2FHS1-F1
#
_entry.id   AF-A0A6P2FHS1-F1
#
_cell.length_a   1.000
_cell.length_b   1.000
_cell.length_c   1.000
_cell.angle_alpha   90.00
_cell.angle_beta   90.00
_cell.angle_gamma   90.00
#
_symmetry.space_group_name_H-M   'P 1'
#
loop_
_entity.id
_entity.type
_entity.pdbx_description
1 polymer ?
#
loop_
_entity_poly.entity_id
_entity_poly.type
_entity_poly.pdbx_seq_one_letter_code
_entity_poly.pdbx_strand_id
1 'polypeptide(L)'
;MQLTLAGFTGANQAVHPKLLPDNLGVQSLNQKPGRGDLRPWRAPAAVATVGATRQTIYRMGRDVASDANYWLSWTGVVHAMRGFITEDTTERTFYTGDGPPKQTDNTIALAGTPYPNAWRYLGVPRPADTPTVTVLDAGTATDTEIRYLVYTYVTTRGEESAPSPVSLPYSGKTDATWTIDNLGAPPTGPYDINRIRVYRTQTGQAGDTEFFFLREILSTSTTTTDDGRALGEVLPTDGWLVPDADMSWLTPMWNGMAAGIVKGAVRYCVAYKPYAWPVAYETLPPDAQAVALGRFGQALLVLTTARPVLVSGSSPDALTEEPLEFAEACIAPRSVASLGHGVAWACPDGLAYFGSSGPKICTAGIFTRDDWQAIDPKTLVGGSYEGFYIGFYGAPGARKGFAIDPVDPTGVYWLDKGYDALYFDELQDALYVLDGTSVKKWDSGDLLTATFRSKVWRTYETSFAGARVLADAFPVTVRWEAQSLDPAVVSARVAARPDIYSAPTSTTLRFTKTVTSRKPFRLPGDILATDWQLEVASTNPVQSVVVATSYGELGNA
;
A
#
# COMPACT_ATOMS: atom_id res chain seq x y z
N MET A 1 10.71 48.98 4.97
CA MET A 1 9.82 47.88 4.52
C MET A 1 10.54 46.58 4.77
N GLN A 2 9.83 45.61 5.37
CA GLN A 2 10.36 44.30 5.74
C GLN A 2 9.52 43.20 5.08
N LEU A 3 10.19 42.21 4.50
CA LEU A 3 9.61 40.97 4.00
C LEU A 3 10.13 39.82 4.86
N THR A 4 9.23 38.95 5.30
CA THR A 4 9.57 37.81 6.15
C THR A 4 9.05 36.53 5.51
N LEU A 5 9.96 35.58 5.29
CA LEU A 5 9.64 34.21 4.91
C LEU A 5 9.77 33.32 6.14
N ALA A 6 8.66 32.70 6.56
CA ALA A 6 8.60 31.80 7.71
C ALA A 6 7.43 30.80 7.55
N GLY A 7 7.37 29.76 8.40
CA GLY A 7 6.27 28.80 8.46
C GLY A 7 6.31 27.66 7.44
N PHE A 8 6.86 27.90 6.24
CA PHE A 8 7.20 26.90 5.22
C PHE A 8 6.15 25.77 5.06
N THR A 9 4.92 26.09 4.65
CA THR A 9 3.79 25.14 4.62
C THR A 9 3.66 24.35 3.31
N GLY A 10 4.78 24.13 2.61
CA GLY A 10 4.82 23.45 1.31
C GLY A 10 4.65 24.38 0.11
N ALA A 11 4.37 23.79 -1.05
CA ALA A 11 4.18 24.47 -2.32
C ALA A 11 2.74 24.40 -2.83
N ASN A 12 2.35 25.37 -3.64
CA ASN A 12 1.11 25.38 -4.40
C ASN A 12 1.40 25.79 -5.84
N GLN A 13 0.95 24.98 -6.82
CA GLN A 13 1.16 25.23 -8.25
C GLN A 13 -0.08 25.84 -8.93
N ALA A 14 -1.27 25.66 -8.35
CA ALA A 14 -2.51 26.12 -8.94
C ALA A 14 -2.72 27.63 -8.84
N VAL A 15 -2.38 28.22 -7.70
CA VAL A 15 -2.58 29.65 -7.45
C VAL A 15 -1.45 30.45 -8.07
N HIS A 16 -1.78 31.57 -8.72
CA HIS A 16 -0.79 32.47 -9.32
C HIS A 16 0.29 32.87 -8.28
N PRO A 17 1.60 32.81 -8.60
CA PRO A 17 2.69 33.03 -7.64
C PRO A 17 2.64 34.34 -6.84
N LYS A 18 1.95 35.36 -7.33
CA LYS A 18 1.77 36.66 -6.65
C LYS A 18 0.62 36.68 -5.63
N LEU A 19 -0.28 35.71 -5.69
CA LEU A 19 -1.50 35.65 -4.88
C LEU A 19 -1.40 34.61 -3.75
N LEU A 20 -0.25 33.94 -3.62
CA LEU A 20 -0.01 32.98 -2.56
C LEU A 20 0.09 33.68 -1.17
N PRO A 21 -0.33 32.99 -0.10
CA PRO A 21 0.00 33.37 1.27
C PRO A 21 1.52 33.41 1.53
N ASP A 22 1.98 34.17 2.52
CA ASP A 22 3.42 34.37 2.79
C ASP A 22 4.16 33.10 3.25
N ASN A 23 3.45 32.16 3.86
CA ASN A 23 3.99 30.87 4.32
C ASN A 23 4.02 29.79 3.24
N LEU A 24 3.34 30.01 2.10
CA LEU A 24 3.32 29.09 0.96
C LEU A 24 4.30 29.51 -0.13
N GLY A 25 4.94 28.51 -0.71
CA GLY A 25 5.93 28.68 -1.77
C GLY A 25 5.40 28.30 -3.14
N VAL A 26 6.12 28.72 -4.17
CA VAL A 26 6.02 28.11 -5.51
C VAL A 26 6.81 26.81 -5.58
N GLN A 27 7.69 26.54 -4.61
CA GLN A 27 8.45 25.30 -4.53
C GLN A 27 8.82 24.97 -3.08
N SER A 28 8.68 23.71 -2.71
CA SER A 28 9.21 23.10 -1.49
C SER A 28 9.75 21.73 -1.89
N LEU A 29 11.06 21.55 -1.82
CA LEU A 29 11.78 20.37 -2.27
C LEU A 29 12.57 19.77 -1.10
N ASN A 30 12.45 18.45 -0.91
CA ASN A 30 13.10 17.66 0.13
C ASN A 30 12.85 18.18 1.56
N GLN A 31 11.78 18.95 1.76
CA GLN A 31 11.39 19.45 3.07
C GLN A 31 10.57 18.38 3.81
N LYS A 32 10.96 18.08 5.05
CA LYS A 32 10.19 17.29 6.01
C LYS A 32 9.04 18.14 6.58
N PRO A 33 7.77 17.73 6.42
CA PRO A 33 6.62 18.49 6.89
C PRO A 33 6.44 18.41 8.42
N GLY A 34 5.53 19.25 8.96
CA GLY A 34 5.01 19.10 10.33
C GLY A 34 5.66 19.93 11.45
N ARG A 35 6.68 20.75 11.17
CA ARG A 35 7.39 21.55 12.21
C ARG A 35 7.43 23.05 11.99
N GLY A 36 6.92 23.55 10.86
CA GLY A 36 6.88 24.98 10.53
C GLY A 36 8.24 25.61 10.18
N ASP A 37 9.33 24.83 10.24
CA ASP A 37 10.67 25.19 9.77
C ASP A 37 10.97 24.52 8.41
N LEU A 38 11.93 25.06 7.68
CA LEU A 38 12.50 24.41 6.50
C LEU A 38 13.49 23.36 6.98
N ARG A 39 12.99 22.18 7.32
CA ARG A 39 13.78 21.03 7.74
C ARG A 39 13.97 20.06 6.59
N PRO A 40 15.19 19.60 6.30
CA PRO A 40 15.37 18.56 5.30
C PRO A 40 14.95 17.17 5.78
N TRP A 41 14.45 16.36 4.85
CA TRP A 41 14.44 14.91 4.98
C TRP A 41 15.87 14.35 5.05
N ARG A 42 16.06 13.21 5.70
CA ARG A 42 17.29 12.42 5.54
C ARG A 42 17.16 11.50 4.32
N ALA A 43 18.27 11.34 3.61
CA ALA A 43 18.37 10.39 2.51
C ALA A 43 18.09 8.96 3.03
N PRO A 44 17.36 8.12 2.28
CA PRO A 44 17.17 6.74 2.69
C PRO A 44 18.49 5.96 2.73
N ALA A 45 18.76 5.25 3.83
CA ALA A 45 19.98 4.46 4.01
C ALA A 45 19.74 2.97 3.68
N ALA A 46 20.71 2.32 3.04
CA ALA A 46 20.61 0.91 2.67
C ALA A 46 20.60 -0.01 3.90
N VAL A 47 19.65 -0.95 3.93
CA VAL A 47 19.51 -1.95 5.01
C VAL A 47 19.58 -3.39 4.50
N ALA A 48 19.17 -3.63 3.25
CA ALA A 48 19.22 -4.96 2.64
C ALA A 48 19.38 -4.87 1.12
N THR A 49 19.68 -6.02 0.51
CA THR A 49 19.79 -6.18 -0.95
C THR A 49 18.88 -7.29 -1.41
N VAL A 50 18.10 -7.02 -2.46
CA VAL A 50 17.22 -7.96 -3.15
C VAL A 50 17.71 -8.21 -4.58
N GLY A 51 17.09 -9.14 -5.28
CA GLY A 51 17.43 -9.40 -6.69
C GLY A 51 17.21 -8.17 -7.58
N ALA A 52 17.74 -8.20 -8.80
CA ALA A 52 17.44 -7.17 -9.79
C ALA A 52 15.95 -7.16 -10.19
N THR A 53 15.53 -6.03 -10.77
CA THR A 53 14.21 -5.82 -11.42
C THR A 53 12.99 -6.10 -10.53
N ARG A 54 13.13 -5.95 -9.20
CA ARG A 54 12.02 -6.13 -8.25
C ARG A 54 11.09 -4.93 -8.29
N GLN A 55 9.79 -5.18 -8.15
CA GLN A 55 8.73 -4.16 -8.13
C GLN A 55 7.93 -4.17 -6.83
N THR A 56 8.05 -5.24 -6.04
CA THR A 56 7.36 -5.40 -4.76
C THR A 56 8.35 -5.93 -3.74
N ILE A 57 8.31 -5.37 -2.54
CA ILE A 57 9.04 -5.86 -1.37
C ILE A 57 8.07 -6.09 -0.22
N TYR A 58 8.30 -7.12 0.58
CA TYR A 58 7.54 -7.43 1.78
C TYR A 58 8.51 -7.93 2.85
N ARG A 59 8.40 -7.37 4.05
CA ARG A 59 9.18 -7.84 5.20
C ARG A 59 8.40 -8.91 5.95
N MET A 60 8.94 -10.12 5.98
CA MET A 60 8.49 -11.20 6.86
C MET A 60 9.30 -11.17 8.16
N GLY A 61 8.88 -11.88 9.21
CA GLY A 61 9.57 -11.87 10.49
C GLY A 61 9.21 -10.65 11.31
N ARG A 62 7.93 -10.22 11.31
CA ARG A 62 7.52 -9.00 12.04
C ARG A 62 7.75 -9.09 13.54
N ASP A 63 7.89 -10.28 14.11
CA ASP A 63 8.18 -10.44 15.54
C ASP A 63 9.68 -10.31 15.86
N VAL A 64 10.52 -10.12 14.83
CA VAL A 64 11.95 -9.87 14.94
C VAL A 64 12.23 -8.41 14.57
N ALA A 65 12.75 -7.62 15.52
CA ALA A 65 13.18 -6.26 15.25
C ALA A 65 14.50 -6.24 14.45
N SER A 66 14.41 -6.29 13.12
CA SER A 66 15.58 -6.37 12.23
C SER A 66 15.36 -5.76 10.83
N ASP A 67 15.95 -4.61 10.59
CA ASP A 67 15.91 -3.82 9.35
C ASP A 67 16.44 -4.58 8.10
N ALA A 68 17.34 -5.54 8.31
CA ALA A 68 18.15 -6.16 7.25
C ALA A 68 17.67 -7.54 6.78
N ASN A 69 16.80 -8.22 7.53
CA ASN A 69 16.48 -9.62 7.33
C ASN A 69 15.08 -9.82 6.75
N TYR A 70 14.91 -10.95 6.06
CA TYR A 70 13.61 -11.52 5.65
C TYR A 70 12.80 -10.66 4.67
N TRP A 71 13.52 -10.01 3.75
CA TRP A 71 12.93 -9.28 2.63
C TRP A 71 12.53 -10.23 1.50
N LEU A 72 11.24 -10.54 1.42
CA LEU A 72 10.64 -11.17 0.25
C LEU A 72 10.50 -10.12 -0.85
N SER A 73 10.74 -10.52 -2.09
CA SER A 73 10.69 -9.59 -3.23
C SER A 73 10.21 -10.28 -4.49
N TRP A 74 9.49 -9.55 -5.35
CA TRP A 74 8.95 -10.07 -6.60
C TRP A 74 9.22 -9.12 -7.76
N THR A 75 9.33 -9.68 -8.97
CA THR A 75 9.50 -8.92 -10.22
C THR A 75 8.19 -8.29 -10.70
N GLY A 76 7.04 -8.85 -10.31
CA GLY A 76 5.72 -8.30 -10.55
C GLY A 76 5.14 -7.54 -9.35
N VAL A 77 3.90 -7.07 -9.52
CA VAL A 77 3.10 -6.43 -8.48
C VAL A 77 2.43 -7.51 -7.64
N VAL A 78 2.89 -7.69 -6.41
CA VAL A 78 2.41 -8.74 -5.50
C VAL A 78 1.78 -8.10 -4.27
N HIS A 79 0.67 -8.67 -3.81
CA HIS A 79 0.01 -8.27 -2.58
C HIS A 79 0.16 -9.40 -1.57
N ALA A 80 0.91 -9.14 -0.51
CA ALA A 80 1.23 -10.09 0.53
C ALA A 80 0.64 -9.67 1.88
N MET A 81 0.16 -10.65 2.64
CA MET A 81 -0.38 -10.46 4.00
C MET A 81 0.16 -11.53 4.95
N ARG A 82 0.31 -11.17 6.22
CA ARG A 82 0.56 -12.12 7.31
C ARG A 82 -0.73 -12.90 7.61
N GLY A 83 -0.59 -14.14 8.05
CA GLY A 83 -1.70 -14.92 8.58
C GLY A 83 -2.29 -14.36 9.87
N PHE A 84 -3.53 -14.75 10.15
CA PHE A 84 -4.33 -14.19 11.25
C PHE A 84 -4.09 -14.88 12.60
N ILE A 85 -3.38 -16.01 12.62
CA ILE A 85 -3.17 -16.83 13.82
C ILE A 85 -1.95 -16.30 14.56
N THR A 86 -2.16 -15.74 15.76
CA THR A 86 -1.07 -15.15 16.56
C THR A 86 -0.10 -16.19 17.12
N GLU A 87 -0.58 -17.41 17.40
CA GLU A 87 0.24 -18.51 17.94
C GLU A 87 1.11 -19.20 16.88
N ASP A 88 0.96 -18.83 15.60
CA ASP A 88 1.75 -19.41 14.51
C ASP A 88 3.20 -18.94 14.55
N THR A 89 4.08 -19.80 15.07
CA THR A 89 5.53 -19.56 15.15
C THR A 89 6.24 -19.63 13.80
N THR A 90 5.56 -20.09 12.75
CA THR A 90 6.14 -20.19 11.39
C THR A 90 5.89 -18.93 10.56
N GLU A 91 5.08 -17.99 11.06
CA GLU A 91 4.65 -16.76 10.37
C GLU A 91 4.20 -17.01 8.93
N ARG A 92 3.03 -17.64 8.78
CA ARG A 92 2.43 -17.82 7.45
C ARG A 92 2.24 -16.48 6.76
N THR A 93 2.69 -16.43 5.50
CA THR A 93 2.51 -15.29 4.61
C THR A 93 1.77 -15.75 3.36
N PHE A 94 0.66 -15.09 3.05
CA PHE A 94 -0.19 -15.34 1.89
C PHE A 94 0.04 -14.25 0.86
N TYR A 95 0.08 -14.59 -0.43
CA TYR A 95 0.29 -13.60 -1.47
C TYR A 95 -0.35 -13.94 -2.81
N THR A 96 -0.66 -12.88 -3.57
CA THR A 96 -1.30 -12.92 -4.90
C THR A 96 -0.59 -11.99 -5.88
N GLY A 97 -0.78 -12.20 -7.19
CA GLY A 97 -0.15 -11.39 -8.26
C GLY A 97 1.12 -12.00 -8.87
N ASP A 98 1.50 -13.20 -8.43
CA ASP A 98 2.61 -14.00 -8.98
C ASP A 98 2.08 -15.33 -9.56
N GLY A 99 1.04 -15.22 -10.38
CA GLY A 99 0.21 -16.36 -10.82
C GLY A 99 -0.82 -16.75 -9.76
N PRO A 100 -1.17 -18.06 -9.63
CA PRO A 100 -2.17 -18.52 -8.67
C PRO A 100 -1.82 -18.11 -7.24
N PRO A 101 -2.83 -17.92 -6.36
CA PRO A 101 -2.61 -17.57 -4.96
C PRO A 101 -1.70 -18.56 -4.25
N LYS A 102 -0.72 -18.03 -3.52
CA LYS A 102 0.33 -18.79 -2.86
C LYS A 102 0.39 -18.48 -1.38
N GLN A 103 0.98 -19.41 -0.66
CA GLN A 103 1.33 -19.27 0.74
C GLN A 103 2.78 -19.70 0.95
N THR A 104 3.44 -19.10 1.92
CA THR A 104 4.77 -19.48 2.36
C THR A 104 4.89 -19.28 3.87
N ASP A 105 6.00 -19.70 4.46
CA ASP A 105 6.30 -19.58 5.88
C ASP A 105 7.81 -19.40 6.07
N ASN A 106 8.24 -19.11 7.29
CA ASN A 106 9.64 -18.87 7.60
C ASN A 106 10.58 -20.05 7.31
N THR A 107 10.06 -21.28 7.27
CA THR A 107 10.89 -22.47 7.02
C THR A 107 11.18 -22.64 5.54
N ILE A 108 10.20 -22.43 4.66
CA ILE A 108 10.35 -22.63 3.21
C ILE A 108 10.68 -21.33 2.47
N ALA A 109 10.21 -20.17 2.94
CA ALA A 109 10.51 -18.89 2.30
C ALA A 109 11.99 -18.54 2.41
N LEU A 110 12.61 -18.88 3.56
CA LEU A 110 13.97 -18.46 3.92
C LEU A 110 15.03 -19.55 3.71
N ALA A 111 14.64 -20.71 3.20
CA ALA A 111 15.53 -21.85 2.98
C ALA A 111 16.72 -21.55 2.05
N GLY A 112 16.61 -20.54 1.18
CA GLY A 112 17.69 -20.07 0.32
C GLY A 112 17.34 -18.78 -0.43
N THR A 113 18.33 -17.96 -0.75
CA THR A 113 18.08 -16.74 -1.55
C THR A 113 17.84 -17.09 -3.02
N PRO A 114 17.04 -16.30 -3.78
CA PRO A 114 16.24 -15.15 -3.35
C PRO A 114 14.96 -15.55 -2.60
N TYR A 115 14.41 -14.63 -1.80
CA TYR A 115 13.19 -14.88 -1.03
C TYR A 115 11.92 -14.37 -1.73
N PRO A 116 10.79 -15.11 -1.65
CA PRO A 116 10.67 -16.44 -1.05
C PRO A 116 11.32 -17.53 -1.92
N ASN A 117 12.02 -18.49 -1.29
CA ASN A 117 12.67 -19.61 -1.99
C ASN A 117 11.66 -20.62 -2.52
N ALA A 118 10.71 -20.98 -1.66
CA ALA A 118 9.67 -21.96 -1.93
C ALA A 118 8.32 -21.48 -1.41
N TRP A 119 7.27 -22.10 -1.94
CA TRP A 119 5.89 -21.74 -1.69
C TRP A 119 4.98 -22.96 -1.86
N ARG A 120 3.76 -22.84 -1.35
CA ARG A 120 2.65 -23.77 -1.52
C ARG A 120 1.45 -23.06 -2.12
N TYR A 121 0.55 -23.77 -2.78
CA TYR A 121 -0.70 -23.17 -3.23
C TYR A 121 -1.57 -22.77 -2.03
N LEU A 122 -2.29 -21.66 -2.17
CA LEU A 122 -3.34 -21.29 -1.23
C LEU A 122 -4.62 -22.04 -1.61
N GLY A 123 -5.19 -22.79 -0.67
CA GLY A 123 -6.35 -23.64 -0.94
C GLY A 123 -5.97 -25.10 -1.19
N VAL A 124 -6.91 -25.99 -0.86
CA VAL A 124 -6.80 -27.42 -1.13
C VAL A 124 -7.84 -27.79 -2.19
N PRO A 125 -7.44 -28.28 -3.37
CA PRO A 125 -8.38 -28.65 -4.43
C PRO A 125 -9.28 -29.78 -3.95
N ARG A 126 -10.55 -29.77 -4.38
CA ARG A 126 -11.46 -30.88 -4.07
C ARG A 126 -11.08 -32.15 -4.85
N PRO A 127 -11.38 -33.34 -4.33
CA PRO A 127 -11.25 -34.56 -5.10
C PRO A 127 -12.14 -34.57 -6.34
N ALA A 128 -11.63 -35.12 -7.45
CA ALA A 128 -12.37 -35.23 -8.70
C ALA A 128 -13.16 -36.54 -8.81
N ASP A 129 -12.64 -37.62 -8.23
CA ASP A 129 -13.23 -38.96 -8.34
C ASP A 129 -14.40 -39.12 -7.37
N THR A 130 -15.45 -39.80 -7.82
CA THR A 130 -16.62 -40.13 -6.99
C THR A 130 -16.36 -41.44 -6.23
N PRO A 131 -16.57 -41.52 -4.91
CA PRO A 131 -16.34 -42.75 -4.16
C PRO A 131 -17.34 -43.83 -4.58
N THR A 132 -16.87 -45.07 -4.66
CA THR A 132 -17.68 -46.25 -5.01
C THR A 132 -17.81 -47.19 -3.83
N VAL A 133 -18.98 -47.84 -3.68
CA VAL A 133 -19.26 -48.66 -2.50
C VAL A 133 -19.65 -50.07 -2.93
N THR A 134 -19.06 -51.07 -2.28
CA THR A 134 -19.39 -52.49 -2.46
C THR A 134 -19.67 -53.17 -1.13
N VAL A 135 -20.55 -54.17 -1.12
CA VAL A 135 -20.86 -54.94 0.10
C VAL A 135 -19.63 -55.77 0.48
N LEU A 136 -19.13 -55.60 1.71
CA LEU A 136 -18.11 -56.49 2.27
C LEU A 136 -18.76 -57.58 3.13
N ASP A 137 -19.69 -57.19 3.99
CA ASP A 137 -20.54 -58.07 4.78
C ASP A 137 -21.98 -57.55 4.72
N ALA A 138 -22.91 -58.42 4.32
CA ALA A 138 -24.31 -58.05 4.12
C ALA A 138 -25.06 -57.79 5.43
N GLY A 139 -24.55 -58.24 6.58
CA GLY A 139 -25.20 -58.07 7.88
C GLY A 139 -26.47 -58.91 8.07
N THR A 140 -27.01 -58.88 9.29
CA THR A 140 -28.15 -59.69 9.72
C THR A 140 -29.39 -58.89 10.13
N ALA A 141 -29.27 -57.58 10.36
CA ALA A 141 -30.37 -56.71 10.77
C ALA A 141 -31.58 -56.73 9.81
N THR A 142 -32.75 -56.36 10.30
CA THR A 142 -33.99 -56.26 9.51
C THR A 142 -34.19 -54.88 8.91
N ASP A 143 -33.64 -53.85 9.55
CA ASP A 143 -33.77 -52.47 9.11
C ASP A 143 -32.73 -52.15 8.03
N THR A 144 -33.15 -51.39 7.02
CA THR A 144 -32.28 -50.93 5.94
C THR A 144 -32.22 -49.41 5.90
N GLU A 145 -31.05 -48.89 5.52
CA GLU A 145 -30.79 -47.47 5.37
C GLU A 145 -30.21 -47.18 4.00
N ILE A 146 -30.52 -46.00 3.46
CA ILE A 146 -29.87 -45.45 2.27
C ILE A 146 -28.82 -44.46 2.75
N ARG A 147 -27.60 -44.60 2.23
CA ARG A 147 -26.45 -43.78 2.60
C ARG A 147 -25.76 -43.22 1.36
N TYR A 148 -25.15 -42.06 1.53
CA TYR A 148 -24.29 -41.41 0.55
C TYR A 148 -22.93 -41.11 1.19
N LEU A 149 -21.87 -41.08 0.38
CA LEU A 149 -20.51 -40.78 0.82
C LEU A 149 -19.91 -39.65 0.01
N VAL A 150 -19.05 -38.89 0.67
CA VAL A 150 -18.11 -37.95 0.09
C VAL A 150 -16.77 -38.08 0.79
N TYR A 151 -15.71 -37.56 0.18
CA TYR A 151 -14.42 -37.44 0.84
C TYR A 151 -13.74 -36.11 0.51
N THR A 152 -12.78 -35.71 1.33
CA THR A 152 -12.02 -34.46 1.22
C THR A 152 -10.52 -34.74 1.36
N TYR A 153 -9.70 -33.82 0.88
CA TYR A 153 -8.26 -33.83 1.12
C TYR A 153 -7.89 -32.92 2.28
N VAL A 154 -6.93 -33.36 3.09
CA VAL A 154 -6.43 -32.61 4.25
C VAL A 154 -4.91 -32.48 4.20
N THR A 155 -4.43 -31.25 4.40
CA THR A 155 -3.00 -30.96 4.48
C THR A 155 -2.40 -31.37 5.82
N THR A 156 -1.07 -31.41 5.89
CA THR A 156 -0.33 -31.59 7.16
C THR A 156 -0.78 -30.62 8.25
N ARG A 157 -1.25 -29.43 7.85
CA ARG A 157 -1.71 -28.33 8.72
C ARG A 157 -3.21 -28.37 9.06
N GLY A 158 -3.94 -29.40 8.63
CA GLY A 158 -5.37 -29.53 8.91
C GLY A 158 -6.26 -28.64 8.06
N GLU A 159 -5.77 -28.14 6.92
CA GLU A 159 -6.60 -27.44 5.93
C GLU A 159 -7.33 -28.46 5.10
N GLU A 160 -8.65 -28.33 4.99
CA GLU A 160 -9.52 -29.32 4.39
C GLU A 160 -10.22 -28.76 3.14
N SER A 161 -10.27 -29.55 2.06
CA SER A 161 -10.91 -29.18 0.80
C SER A 161 -12.44 -29.21 0.87
N ALA A 162 -13.10 -28.64 -0.13
CA ALA A 162 -14.49 -28.99 -0.46
C ALA A 162 -14.63 -30.52 -0.74
N PRO A 163 -15.84 -31.08 -0.57
CA PRO A 163 -16.10 -32.49 -0.80
C PRO A 163 -15.96 -32.90 -2.27
N SER A 164 -15.65 -34.18 -2.47
CA SER A 164 -15.78 -34.87 -3.75
C SER A 164 -17.22 -34.80 -4.28
N PRO A 165 -17.46 -35.12 -5.57
CA PRO A 165 -18.81 -35.47 -6.01
C PRO A 165 -19.40 -36.58 -5.12
N VAL A 166 -20.69 -36.50 -4.85
CA VAL A 166 -21.42 -37.44 -3.98
C VAL A 166 -21.52 -38.80 -4.64
N SER A 167 -21.33 -39.87 -3.87
CA SER A 167 -21.51 -41.25 -4.33
C SER A 167 -22.92 -41.49 -4.87
N LEU A 168 -23.09 -42.56 -5.66
CA LEU A 168 -24.41 -43.13 -5.86
C LEU A 168 -24.99 -43.59 -4.50
N PRO A 169 -26.33 -43.56 -4.32
CA PRO A 169 -26.95 -44.10 -3.11
C PRO A 169 -26.63 -45.58 -3.01
N TYR A 170 -26.19 -46.02 -1.84
CA TYR A 170 -26.11 -47.43 -1.51
C TYR A 170 -27.05 -47.74 -0.35
N SER A 171 -27.71 -48.89 -0.43
CA SER A 171 -28.72 -49.32 0.52
C SER A 171 -28.35 -50.64 1.14
N GLY A 172 -28.46 -50.73 2.46
CA GLY A 172 -27.90 -51.83 3.22
C GLY A 172 -28.59 -52.03 4.54
N LYS A 173 -28.39 -53.20 5.15
CA LYS A 173 -28.75 -53.41 6.55
C LYS A 173 -27.93 -52.49 7.44
N THR A 174 -28.48 -52.09 8.58
CA THR A 174 -27.83 -51.16 9.51
C THR A 174 -26.50 -51.70 10.06
N ASP A 175 -26.37 -53.03 10.18
CA ASP A 175 -25.19 -53.76 10.65
C ASP A 175 -24.26 -54.27 9.51
N ALA A 176 -24.55 -53.92 8.25
CA ALA A 176 -23.72 -54.31 7.11
C ALA A 176 -22.39 -53.53 7.08
N THR A 177 -21.32 -54.21 6.68
CA THR A 177 -20.01 -53.58 6.44
C THR A 177 -19.78 -53.41 4.94
N TRP A 178 -19.28 -52.25 4.55
CA TRP A 178 -19.09 -51.91 3.13
C TRP A 178 -17.64 -51.53 2.86
N THR A 179 -17.12 -51.90 1.70
CA THR A 179 -15.86 -51.38 1.19
C THR A 179 -16.13 -50.09 0.43
N ILE A 180 -15.34 -49.06 0.73
CA ILE A 180 -15.35 -47.76 0.05
C ILE A 180 -14.09 -47.70 -0.81
N ASP A 181 -14.26 -47.72 -2.12
CA ASP A 181 -13.20 -47.67 -3.11
C ASP A 181 -13.23 -46.36 -3.91
N ASN A 182 -12.29 -46.25 -4.86
CA ASN A 182 -12.15 -45.09 -5.76
C ASN A 182 -11.93 -43.77 -5.01
N LEU A 183 -11.21 -43.82 -3.89
CA LEU A 183 -10.71 -42.62 -3.22
C LEU A 183 -9.50 -42.13 -4.01
N GLY A 184 -9.73 -41.10 -4.84
CA GLY A 184 -8.72 -40.56 -5.75
C GLY A 184 -7.49 -40.05 -5.02
N ALA A 185 -6.31 -40.26 -5.59
CA ALA A 185 -5.09 -39.69 -5.05
C ALA A 185 -5.12 -38.15 -5.17
N PRO A 186 -4.56 -37.41 -4.19
CA PRO A 186 -4.50 -35.95 -4.29
C PRO A 186 -3.74 -35.49 -5.54
N PRO A 187 -4.09 -34.32 -6.10
CA PRO A 187 -3.38 -33.78 -7.25
C PRO A 187 -1.92 -33.49 -6.94
N THR A 188 -1.08 -33.62 -7.96
CA THR A 188 0.34 -33.28 -7.86
C THR A 188 0.52 -31.77 -7.71
N GLY A 189 1.48 -31.36 -6.89
CA GLY A 189 1.81 -29.95 -6.66
C GLY A 189 2.16 -29.65 -5.20
N PRO A 190 2.61 -28.42 -4.92
CA PRO A 190 3.00 -27.99 -3.57
C PRO A 190 1.77 -27.69 -2.70
N TYR A 191 0.96 -28.71 -2.38
CA TYR A 191 -0.20 -28.59 -1.48
C TYR A 191 0.08 -29.16 -0.09
N ASP A 192 1.02 -30.10 0.03
CA ASP A 192 1.33 -30.79 1.29
C ASP A 192 0.14 -31.59 1.87
N ILE A 193 -0.59 -32.28 1.00
CA ILE A 193 -1.74 -33.15 1.34
C ILE A 193 -1.22 -34.51 1.83
N ASN A 194 -1.59 -34.88 3.06
CA ASN A 194 -1.13 -36.13 3.67
C ASN A 194 -2.28 -37.06 4.11
N ARG A 195 -3.53 -36.59 4.11
CA ARG A 195 -4.68 -37.34 4.63
C ARG A 195 -5.93 -37.14 3.76
N ILE A 196 -6.82 -38.13 3.81
CA ILE A 196 -8.17 -38.10 3.25
C ILE A 196 -9.16 -38.30 4.39
N ARG A 197 -10.20 -37.46 4.46
CA ARG A 197 -11.33 -37.66 5.38
C ARG A 197 -12.55 -38.12 4.59
N VAL A 198 -13.22 -39.14 5.11
CA VAL A 198 -14.41 -39.74 4.50
C VAL A 198 -15.62 -39.41 5.35
N TYR A 199 -16.70 -38.99 4.71
CA TYR A 199 -17.95 -38.59 5.36
C TYR A 199 -19.11 -39.40 4.80
N ARG A 200 -20.08 -39.70 5.67
CA ARG A 200 -21.26 -40.51 5.38
C ARG A 200 -22.51 -39.80 5.85
N THR A 201 -23.60 -39.91 5.09
CA THR A 201 -24.89 -39.38 5.54
C THR A 201 -25.44 -40.12 6.75
N GLN A 202 -26.04 -39.38 7.68
CA GLN A 202 -26.88 -39.91 8.73
C GLN A 202 -28.05 -38.94 8.95
N THR A 203 -29.25 -39.48 9.17
CA THR A 203 -30.41 -38.65 9.54
C THR A 203 -30.34 -38.35 11.04
N GLY A 204 -30.25 -37.08 11.39
CA GLY A 204 -30.23 -36.62 12.78
C GLY A 204 -31.59 -36.75 13.46
N GLN A 205 -31.64 -36.58 14.79
CA GLN A 205 -32.90 -36.62 15.56
C GLN A 205 -33.94 -35.56 15.13
N ALA A 206 -33.49 -34.46 14.50
CA ALA A 206 -34.35 -33.40 13.98
C ALA A 206 -34.91 -33.69 12.56
N GLY A 207 -34.51 -34.80 11.93
CA GLY A 207 -34.98 -35.20 10.59
C GLY A 207 -34.11 -34.74 9.42
N ASP A 208 -33.14 -33.86 9.65
CA ASP A 208 -32.18 -33.43 8.61
C ASP A 208 -31.12 -34.51 8.36
N THR A 209 -30.77 -34.71 7.09
CA THR A 209 -29.75 -35.66 6.66
C THR A 209 -28.51 -34.91 6.21
N GLU A 210 -27.44 -35.01 6.98
CA GLU A 210 -26.17 -34.32 6.73
C GLU A 210 -25.01 -35.33 6.61
N PHE A 211 -23.88 -34.88 6.06
CA PHE A 211 -22.66 -35.68 6.00
C PHE A 211 -21.89 -35.57 7.31
N PHE A 212 -21.69 -36.70 7.99
CA PHE A 212 -20.91 -36.78 9.22
C PHE A 212 -19.60 -37.53 9.00
N PHE A 213 -18.57 -37.15 9.76
CA PHE A 213 -17.23 -37.73 9.67
C PHE A 213 -17.26 -39.22 10.00
N LEU A 214 -16.79 -40.05 9.07
CA LEU A 214 -16.66 -41.49 9.27
C LEU A 214 -15.25 -41.84 9.75
N ARG A 215 -14.22 -41.41 9.01
CA ARG A 215 -12.83 -41.74 9.32
C ARG A 215 -11.84 -40.91 8.51
N GLU A 216 -10.60 -40.96 8.97
CA GLU A 216 -9.44 -40.39 8.29
C GLU A 216 -8.46 -41.51 7.89
N ILE A 217 -7.90 -41.41 6.69
CA ILE A 217 -6.91 -42.34 6.13
C ILE A 217 -5.72 -41.57 5.55
N LEU A 218 -4.61 -42.25 5.29
CA LEU A 218 -3.46 -41.65 4.60
C LEU A 218 -3.84 -41.26 3.17
N SER A 219 -3.27 -40.17 2.65
CA SER A 219 -3.53 -39.71 1.28
C SER A 219 -3.08 -40.70 0.19
N THR A 220 -2.26 -41.69 0.55
CA THR A 220 -1.82 -42.78 -0.34
C THR A 220 -2.80 -43.96 -0.37
N SER A 221 -3.82 -43.97 0.50
CA SER A 221 -4.83 -45.03 0.55
C SER A 221 -5.94 -44.75 -0.47
N THR A 222 -6.30 -45.76 -1.25
CA THR A 222 -7.36 -45.66 -2.27
C THR A 222 -8.67 -46.33 -1.85
N THR A 223 -8.68 -46.99 -0.69
CA THR A 223 -9.80 -47.77 -0.19
C THR A 223 -9.89 -47.70 1.33
N THR A 224 -11.11 -47.87 1.85
CA THR A 224 -11.39 -48.02 3.28
C THR A 224 -12.72 -48.75 3.49
N THR A 225 -13.28 -48.75 4.70
CA THR A 225 -14.56 -49.43 5.00
C THR A 225 -15.58 -48.50 5.67
N ASP A 226 -16.86 -48.86 5.60
CA ASP A 226 -17.92 -48.39 6.49
C ASP A 226 -18.32 -49.59 7.37
N ASP A 227 -17.97 -49.55 8.65
CA ASP A 227 -18.06 -50.67 9.60
C ASP A 227 -19.03 -50.36 10.76
N GLY A 228 -19.99 -49.47 10.54
CA GLY A 228 -21.04 -49.15 11.53
C GLY A 228 -20.54 -48.39 12.76
N ARG A 229 -19.31 -47.87 12.73
CA ARG A 229 -18.76 -47.01 13.80
C ARG A 229 -19.61 -45.76 14.04
N ALA A 230 -19.47 -45.19 15.23
CA ALA A 230 -20.03 -43.89 15.55
C ALA A 230 -19.43 -42.82 14.62
N LEU A 231 -20.28 -41.97 14.06
CA LEU A 231 -19.85 -40.84 13.24
C LEU A 231 -19.46 -39.65 14.14
N GLY A 232 -18.53 -38.84 13.64
CA GLY A 232 -18.01 -37.63 14.29
C GLY A 232 -18.79 -36.38 13.92
N GLU A 233 -18.10 -35.26 13.73
CA GLU A 233 -18.68 -33.98 13.36
C GLU A 233 -19.32 -33.94 11.95
N VAL A 234 -20.23 -32.99 11.74
CA VAL A 234 -20.78 -32.66 10.41
C VAL A 234 -19.69 -32.06 9.54
N LEU A 235 -19.71 -32.35 8.24
CA LEU A 235 -18.79 -31.81 7.22
C LEU A 235 -18.80 -30.26 7.26
N PRO A 236 -17.71 -29.61 7.68
CA PRO A 236 -17.70 -28.15 7.82
C PRO A 236 -17.34 -27.42 6.52
N THR A 237 -16.77 -28.13 5.53
CA THR A 237 -16.15 -27.54 4.34
C THR A 237 -17.03 -27.55 3.09
N ASP A 238 -18.35 -27.74 3.26
CA ASP A 238 -19.25 -27.62 2.13
C ASP A 238 -19.20 -26.19 1.53
N GLY A 239 -19.06 -26.11 0.22
CA GLY A 239 -18.85 -24.83 -0.49
C GLY A 239 -17.49 -24.15 -0.28
N TRP A 240 -16.52 -24.75 0.43
CA TRP A 240 -15.19 -24.16 0.64
C TRP A 240 -14.29 -24.36 -0.58
N LEU A 241 -14.42 -23.47 -1.55
CA LEU A 241 -13.62 -23.52 -2.77
C LEU A 241 -12.21 -22.97 -2.56
N VAL A 242 -11.29 -23.42 -3.40
CA VAL A 242 -9.97 -22.79 -3.54
C VAL A 242 -10.11 -21.37 -4.10
N PRO A 243 -9.20 -20.44 -3.78
CA PRO A 243 -9.20 -19.14 -4.42
C PRO A 243 -8.93 -19.30 -5.93
N ASP A 244 -9.55 -18.43 -6.73
CA ASP A 244 -9.31 -18.43 -8.17
C ASP A 244 -7.84 -18.16 -8.53
N ALA A 245 -7.36 -18.83 -9.57
CA ALA A 245 -5.98 -18.71 -10.04
C ALA A 245 -5.60 -17.28 -10.49
N ASP A 246 -6.58 -16.49 -10.91
CA ASP A 246 -6.37 -15.11 -11.36
C ASP A 246 -6.59 -14.08 -10.23
N MET A 247 -6.73 -14.52 -8.98
CA MET A 247 -6.95 -13.62 -7.86
C MET A 247 -5.76 -12.69 -7.64
N SER A 248 -6.06 -11.42 -7.43
CA SER A 248 -5.09 -10.36 -7.15
C SER A 248 -5.54 -9.51 -5.96
N TRP A 249 -4.71 -8.55 -5.54
CA TRP A 249 -5.09 -7.57 -4.50
C TRP A 249 -5.50 -8.17 -3.16
N LEU A 250 -4.82 -9.24 -2.74
CA LEU A 250 -5.05 -9.84 -1.42
C LEU A 250 -4.85 -8.81 -0.31
N THR A 251 -5.92 -8.53 0.43
CA THR A 251 -5.97 -7.50 1.46
C THR A 251 -6.50 -8.10 2.77
N PRO A 252 -5.74 -8.00 3.89
CA PRO A 252 -6.21 -8.50 5.17
C PRO A 252 -7.30 -7.60 5.74
N MET A 253 -8.41 -8.16 6.18
CA MET A 253 -9.53 -7.45 6.81
C MET A 253 -9.55 -7.70 8.33
N TRP A 254 -10.54 -7.13 9.01
CA TRP A 254 -10.81 -7.41 10.43
C TRP A 254 -11.38 -8.83 10.62
N ASN A 255 -11.42 -9.31 11.86
CA ASN A 255 -11.98 -10.61 12.25
C ASN A 255 -11.43 -11.82 11.46
N GLY A 256 -10.15 -11.77 11.06
CA GLY A 256 -9.49 -12.89 10.38
C GLY A 256 -9.98 -13.14 8.96
N MET A 257 -10.64 -12.17 8.33
CA MET A 257 -11.09 -12.23 6.95
C MET A 257 -10.02 -11.67 6.01
N ALA A 258 -10.04 -12.11 4.75
CA ALA A 258 -9.24 -11.54 3.67
C ALA A 258 -10.12 -11.30 2.46
N ALA A 259 -9.83 -10.22 1.72
CA ALA A 259 -10.47 -9.93 0.45
C ALA A 259 -9.48 -10.06 -0.70
N GLY A 260 -9.97 -10.42 -1.88
CA GLY A 260 -9.20 -10.47 -3.11
C GLY A 260 -10.06 -10.12 -4.31
N ILE A 261 -9.43 -9.59 -5.36
CA ILE A 261 -10.10 -9.24 -6.61
C ILE A 261 -10.00 -10.40 -7.60
N VAL A 262 -11.14 -10.83 -8.13
CA VAL A 262 -11.25 -11.85 -9.18
C VAL A 262 -12.14 -11.32 -10.29
N LYS A 263 -11.59 -11.15 -11.49
CA LYS A 263 -12.35 -10.73 -12.70
C LYS A 263 -13.24 -9.48 -12.49
N GLY A 264 -12.81 -8.55 -11.63
CA GLY A 264 -13.52 -7.31 -11.33
C GLY A 264 -14.53 -7.40 -10.18
N ALA A 265 -14.75 -8.57 -9.59
CA ALA A 265 -15.50 -8.76 -8.36
C ALA A 265 -14.56 -8.90 -7.15
N VAL A 266 -15.08 -8.62 -5.95
CA VAL A 266 -14.35 -8.82 -4.69
C VAL A 266 -14.89 -10.07 -4.01
N ARG A 267 -14.00 -11.00 -3.67
CA ARG A 267 -14.35 -12.21 -2.92
C ARG A 267 -13.77 -12.15 -1.54
N TYR A 268 -14.34 -12.94 -0.62
CA TYR A 268 -13.89 -13.02 0.76
C TYR A 268 -13.62 -14.46 1.18
N CYS A 269 -12.60 -14.65 2.02
CA CYS A 269 -12.36 -15.95 2.63
C CYS A 269 -13.27 -16.19 3.84
N VAL A 270 -13.46 -17.46 4.20
CA VAL A 270 -14.03 -17.84 5.50
C VAL A 270 -13.12 -17.28 6.61
N ALA A 271 -13.73 -16.77 7.68
CA ALA A 271 -13.01 -16.18 8.80
C ALA A 271 -11.96 -17.15 9.37
N TYR A 272 -10.72 -16.67 9.54
CA TYR A 272 -9.55 -17.44 10.00
C TYR A 272 -9.17 -18.65 9.12
N LYS A 273 -9.77 -18.79 7.94
CA LYS A 273 -9.53 -19.87 6.98
C LYS A 273 -9.20 -19.28 5.60
N PRO A 274 -8.03 -18.63 5.43
CA PRO A 274 -7.64 -17.97 4.17
C PRO A 274 -7.49 -18.91 2.97
N TYR A 275 -7.59 -20.22 3.17
CA TYR A 275 -7.59 -21.23 2.12
C TYR A 275 -8.98 -21.51 1.53
N ALA A 276 -10.06 -21.00 2.12
CA ALA A 276 -11.45 -21.28 1.74
C ALA A 276 -12.17 -20.00 1.27
N TRP A 277 -12.65 -20.01 0.03
CA TRP A 277 -13.26 -18.85 -0.66
C TRP A 277 -14.62 -19.23 -1.29
N PRO A 278 -15.69 -19.35 -0.49
CA PRO A 278 -17.02 -19.66 -0.99
C PRO A 278 -17.53 -18.62 -2.00
N VAL A 279 -18.23 -19.08 -3.05
CA VAL A 279 -18.82 -18.19 -4.06
C VAL A 279 -19.90 -17.27 -3.47
N ALA A 280 -20.56 -17.72 -2.40
CA ALA A 280 -21.57 -16.93 -1.71
C ALA A 280 -21.01 -15.63 -1.09
N TYR A 281 -19.69 -15.56 -0.84
CA TYR A 281 -19.03 -14.40 -0.27
C TYR A 281 -18.39 -13.57 -1.37
N GLU A 282 -19.22 -12.87 -2.13
CA GLU A 282 -18.81 -12.03 -3.24
C GLU A 282 -19.55 -10.68 -3.22
N THR A 283 -18.81 -9.62 -3.49
CA THR A 283 -19.32 -8.27 -3.75
C THR A 283 -19.03 -7.95 -5.21
N LEU A 284 -20.09 -7.68 -5.98
CA LEU A 284 -19.99 -7.24 -7.36
C LEU A 284 -20.30 -5.75 -7.43
N PRO A 285 -19.30 -4.88 -7.72
CA PRO A 285 -19.59 -3.47 -7.92
C PRO A 285 -20.59 -3.31 -9.08
N PRO A 286 -21.74 -2.63 -8.87
CA PRO A 286 -22.86 -2.69 -9.80
C PRO A 286 -22.56 -2.06 -11.18
N ASP A 287 -21.76 -0.99 -11.20
CA ASP A 287 -21.52 -0.19 -12.41
C ASP A 287 -20.03 -0.15 -12.84
N ALA A 288 -19.18 -1.01 -12.27
CA ALA A 288 -17.73 -0.93 -12.46
C ALA A 288 -16.99 -2.24 -12.17
N GLN A 289 -15.69 -2.27 -12.46
CA GLN A 289 -14.82 -3.36 -12.05
C GLN A 289 -13.92 -2.92 -10.89
N ALA A 290 -13.78 -3.76 -9.87
CA ALA A 290 -12.80 -3.57 -8.81
C ALA A 290 -11.37 -3.63 -9.36
N VAL A 291 -10.55 -2.63 -9.02
CA VAL A 291 -9.16 -2.52 -9.48
C VAL A 291 -8.14 -2.49 -8.34
N ALA A 292 -8.56 -2.05 -7.14
CA ALA A 292 -7.72 -2.04 -5.95
C ALA A 292 -8.59 -2.05 -4.69
N LEU A 293 -8.00 -2.44 -3.57
CA LEU A 293 -8.66 -2.51 -2.27
C LEU A 293 -7.87 -1.68 -1.26
N GLY A 294 -8.57 -0.94 -0.41
CA GLY A 294 -7.99 -0.23 0.74
C GLY A 294 -8.82 -0.46 1.99
N ARG A 295 -8.17 -0.55 3.16
CA ARG A 295 -8.88 -0.80 4.43
C ARG A 295 -8.66 0.33 5.42
N PHE A 296 -9.68 0.63 6.21
CA PHE A 296 -9.55 1.53 7.36
C PHE A 296 -10.61 1.18 8.40
N GLY A 297 -10.23 1.12 9.68
CA GLY A 297 -11.13 0.64 10.74
C GLY A 297 -11.75 -0.72 10.42
N GLN A 298 -13.09 -0.80 10.49
CA GLN A 298 -13.90 -1.96 10.07
C GLN A 298 -14.62 -1.70 8.74
N ALA A 299 -13.93 -1.06 7.80
CA ALA A 299 -14.43 -0.81 6.46
C ALA A 299 -13.39 -1.17 5.41
N LEU A 300 -13.86 -1.76 4.32
CA LEU A 300 -13.11 -2.03 3.11
C LEU A 300 -13.63 -1.09 2.02
N LEU A 301 -12.75 -0.25 1.50
CA LEU A 301 -13.03 0.57 0.33
C LEU A 301 -12.62 -0.20 -0.91
N VAL A 302 -13.60 -0.59 -1.72
CA VAL A 302 -13.42 -1.21 -3.02
C VAL A 302 -13.28 -0.10 -4.05
N LEU A 303 -12.06 0.09 -4.55
CA LEU A 303 -11.77 1.08 -5.58
C LEU A 303 -12.01 0.47 -6.95
N THR A 304 -12.78 1.19 -7.78
CA THR A 304 -13.26 0.68 -9.06
C THR A 304 -12.82 1.57 -10.22
N THR A 305 -13.11 1.13 -11.45
CA THR A 305 -12.97 1.94 -12.67
C THR A 305 -13.95 3.12 -12.76
N ALA A 306 -14.92 3.24 -11.85
CA ALA A 306 -15.87 4.34 -11.77
C ALA A 306 -16.11 4.77 -10.32
N ARG A 307 -17.24 4.42 -9.71
CA ARG A 307 -17.57 4.81 -8.33
C ARG A 307 -17.03 3.78 -7.33
N PRO A 308 -16.26 4.20 -6.31
CA PRO A 308 -15.87 3.30 -5.23
C PRO A 308 -17.09 2.80 -4.45
N VAL A 309 -16.94 1.60 -3.87
CA VAL A 309 -17.97 0.96 -3.04
C VAL A 309 -17.38 0.71 -1.66
N LEU A 310 -18.10 1.12 -0.62
CA LEU A 310 -17.75 0.84 0.77
C LEU A 310 -18.37 -0.49 1.18
N VAL A 311 -17.57 -1.39 1.73
CA VAL A 311 -18.03 -2.65 2.30
C VAL A 311 -17.73 -2.66 3.79
N SER A 312 -18.75 -2.96 4.59
CA SER A 312 -18.62 -3.07 6.04
C SER A 312 -19.48 -4.23 6.57
N GLY A 313 -19.16 -4.71 7.76
CA GLY A 313 -19.85 -5.85 8.37
C GLY A 313 -18.99 -6.54 9.42
N SER A 314 -19.48 -7.63 10.02
CA SER A 314 -18.77 -8.33 11.11
C SER A 314 -18.25 -9.71 10.74
N SER A 315 -18.82 -10.32 9.71
CA SER A 315 -18.48 -11.66 9.20
C SER A 315 -18.65 -11.70 7.68
N PRO A 316 -18.05 -12.67 6.96
CA PRO A 316 -18.09 -12.72 5.49
C PRO A 316 -19.51 -12.80 4.91
N ASP A 317 -20.43 -13.43 5.62
CA ASP A 317 -21.84 -13.60 5.28
C ASP A 317 -22.73 -12.41 5.65
N ALA A 318 -22.22 -11.50 6.49
CA ALA A 318 -22.91 -10.29 6.95
C ALA A 318 -22.22 -9.01 6.46
N LEU A 319 -21.58 -9.06 5.29
CA LEU A 319 -21.03 -7.88 4.62
C LEU A 319 -22.13 -7.18 3.82
N THR A 320 -22.19 -5.86 3.97
CA THR A 320 -23.09 -4.99 3.22
C THR A 320 -22.28 -3.99 2.39
N GLU A 321 -22.74 -3.74 1.16
CA GLU A 321 -22.13 -2.80 0.24
C GLU A 321 -22.91 -1.49 0.16
N GLU A 322 -22.18 -0.37 0.09
CA GLU A 322 -22.72 0.98 -0.05
C GLU A 322 -21.90 1.74 -1.10
N PRO A 323 -22.46 2.01 -2.30
CA PRO A 323 -21.80 2.85 -3.30
C PRO A 323 -21.60 4.28 -2.78
N LEU A 324 -20.41 4.85 -2.98
CA LEU A 324 -20.15 6.21 -2.54
C LEU A 324 -20.74 7.25 -3.50
N GLU A 325 -21.24 8.36 -2.94
CA GLU A 325 -21.59 9.58 -3.69
C GLU A 325 -20.35 10.39 -4.14
N PHE A 326 -19.22 9.71 -4.35
CA PHE A 326 -17.94 10.30 -4.71
C PHE A 326 -17.39 9.54 -5.92
N ALA A 327 -17.62 10.08 -7.12
CA ALA A 327 -17.40 9.38 -8.39
C ALA A 327 -15.96 9.46 -8.90
N GLU A 328 -14.99 9.10 -8.07
CA GLU A 328 -13.56 9.16 -8.40
C GLU A 328 -12.98 7.78 -8.70
N ALA A 329 -12.80 7.50 -10.00
CA ALA A 329 -12.21 6.26 -10.48
C ALA A 329 -10.75 6.11 -10.05
N CYS A 330 -10.32 4.87 -9.76
CA CYS A 330 -8.93 4.58 -9.46
C CYS A 330 -8.14 4.32 -10.75
N ILE A 331 -7.21 5.21 -11.08
CA ILE A 331 -6.39 5.12 -12.31
C ILE A 331 -5.04 4.45 -12.09
N ALA A 332 -4.54 4.43 -10.86
CA ALA A 332 -3.28 3.79 -10.49
C ALA A 332 -3.49 2.90 -9.27
N PRO A 333 -3.75 1.60 -9.44
CA PRO A 333 -3.95 0.68 -8.32
C PRO A 333 -2.81 0.74 -7.29
N ARG A 334 -1.55 0.87 -7.74
CA ARG A 334 -0.38 0.96 -6.86
C ARG A 334 -0.28 2.25 -6.03
N SER A 335 -1.13 3.25 -6.30
CA SER A 335 -1.19 4.50 -5.55
C SER A 335 -1.96 4.40 -4.23
N VAL A 336 -2.68 3.30 -4.02
CA VAL A 336 -3.61 3.14 -2.91
C VAL A 336 -2.85 3.02 -1.59
N ALA A 337 -3.13 3.94 -0.67
CA ALA A 337 -2.54 3.96 0.65
C ALA A 337 -3.63 3.94 1.73
N SER A 338 -3.53 2.97 2.64
CA SER A 338 -4.34 2.93 3.85
C SER A 338 -3.64 3.74 4.96
N LEU A 339 -4.27 4.81 5.42
CA LEU A 339 -3.71 5.76 6.40
C LEU A 339 -4.20 5.49 7.83
N GLY A 340 -4.91 4.37 8.05
CA GLY A 340 -5.54 4.00 9.32
C GLY A 340 -6.88 4.70 9.58
N HIS A 341 -6.96 5.99 9.26
CA HIS A 341 -8.17 6.82 9.39
C HIS A 341 -8.93 7.00 8.07
N GLY A 342 -8.39 6.51 6.96
CA GLY A 342 -8.97 6.57 5.63
C GLY A 342 -8.07 5.94 4.58
N VAL A 343 -8.50 6.00 3.33
CA VAL A 343 -7.79 5.50 2.15
C VAL A 343 -7.62 6.64 1.16
N ALA A 344 -6.42 6.80 0.63
CA ALA A 344 -6.11 7.73 -0.46
C ALA A 344 -5.70 6.98 -1.73
N TRP A 345 -6.09 7.50 -2.90
CA TRP A 345 -5.77 6.91 -4.20
C TRP A 345 -5.70 7.98 -5.30
N ALA A 346 -4.99 7.68 -6.39
CA ALA A 346 -4.96 8.54 -7.56
C ALA A 346 -6.23 8.36 -8.42
N CYS A 347 -6.88 9.48 -8.72
CA CYS A 347 -7.98 9.58 -9.69
C CYS A 347 -7.58 10.49 -10.87
N PRO A 348 -8.41 10.59 -11.93
CA PRO A 348 -8.11 11.45 -13.07
C PRO A 348 -7.93 12.94 -12.72
N ASP A 349 -8.62 13.41 -11.68
CA ASP A 349 -8.64 14.84 -11.33
C ASP A 349 -7.71 15.20 -10.16
N GLY A 350 -7.19 14.22 -9.41
CA GLY A 350 -6.28 14.47 -8.30
C GLY A 350 -5.96 13.26 -7.42
N LEU A 351 -5.45 13.53 -6.22
CA LEU A 351 -5.39 12.53 -5.15
C LEU A 351 -6.72 12.52 -4.40
N ALA A 352 -7.51 11.48 -4.58
CA ALA A 352 -8.76 11.25 -3.89
C ALA A 352 -8.52 10.65 -2.50
N TYR A 353 -9.39 10.98 -1.55
CA TYR A 353 -9.38 10.47 -0.19
C TYR A 353 -10.80 10.20 0.29
N PHE A 354 -10.98 9.11 1.02
CA PHE A 354 -12.19 8.79 1.76
C PHE A 354 -11.83 8.22 3.14
N GLY A 355 -12.50 8.68 4.18
CA GLY A 355 -12.24 8.26 5.55
C GLY A 355 -12.98 9.11 6.57
N SER A 356 -12.45 9.19 7.78
CA SER A 356 -13.07 9.93 8.90
C SER A 356 -13.29 11.42 8.63
N SER A 357 -12.51 12.01 7.71
CA SER A 357 -12.61 13.42 7.32
C SER A 357 -13.55 13.67 6.13
N GLY A 358 -14.30 12.66 5.68
CA GLY A 358 -15.19 12.72 4.52
C GLY A 358 -14.48 12.59 3.16
N PRO A 359 -15.25 12.42 2.07
CA PRO A 359 -14.72 12.35 0.70
C PRO A 359 -14.16 13.70 0.25
N LYS A 360 -12.97 13.71 -0.36
CA LYS A 360 -12.36 14.91 -0.95
C LYS A 360 -11.24 14.58 -1.92
N ILE A 361 -10.91 15.56 -2.78
CA ILE A 361 -9.68 15.58 -3.55
C ILE A 361 -8.64 16.39 -2.78
N CYS A 362 -7.63 15.72 -2.22
CA CYS A 362 -6.59 16.33 -1.40
C CYS A 362 -5.73 17.33 -2.18
N THR A 363 -5.61 17.18 -3.50
CA THR A 363 -4.83 18.09 -4.35
C THR A 363 -5.64 19.28 -4.87
N ALA A 364 -6.94 19.37 -4.56
CA ALA A 364 -7.79 20.45 -5.03
C ALA A 364 -7.28 21.79 -4.52
N GLY A 365 -7.10 22.76 -5.41
CA GLY A 365 -6.56 24.08 -5.07
C GLY A 365 -5.04 24.12 -4.86
N ILE A 366 -4.35 22.98 -4.86
CA ILE A 366 -2.88 22.88 -4.85
C ILE A 366 -2.35 22.60 -6.26
N PHE A 367 -3.03 21.73 -7.00
CA PHE A 367 -2.76 21.42 -8.39
C PHE A 367 -3.93 21.80 -9.28
N THR A 368 -3.63 22.30 -10.48
CA THR A 368 -4.58 22.25 -11.58
C THR A 368 -4.64 20.82 -12.13
N ARG A 369 -5.68 20.53 -12.92
CA ARG A 369 -5.77 19.26 -13.63
C ARG A 369 -4.56 19.02 -14.53
N ASP A 370 -4.06 20.08 -15.19
CA ASP A 370 -2.90 19.98 -16.07
C ASP A 370 -1.63 19.65 -15.29
N ASP A 371 -1.42 20.25 -14.12
CA ASP A 371 -0.30 19.92 -13.23
C ASP A 371 -0.36 18.47 -12.75
N TRP A 372 -1.57 17.99 -12.39
CA TRP A 372 -1.78 16.61 -11.98
C TRP A 372 -1.52 15.62 -13.13
N GLN A 373 -1.96 15.93 -14.35
CA GLN A 373 -1.70 15.08 -15.51
C GLN A 373 -0.22 15.12 -15.92
N ALA A 374 0.50 16.22 -15.67
CA ALA A 374 1.92 16.34 -15.96
C ALA A 374 2.81 15.42 -15.12
N ILE A 375 2.35 14.95 -13.95
CA ILE A 375 3.07 13.96 -13.14
C ILE A 375 2.78 12.51 -13.54
N ASP A 376 2.02 12.27 -14.61
CA ASP A 376 1.56 10.95 -15.08
C ASP A 376 1.04 10.06 -13.93
N PRO A 377 -0.14 10.39 -13.38
CA PRO A 377 -0.64 9.79 -12.15
C PRO A 377 -0.89 8.28 -12.27
N LYS A 378 -0.94 7.73 -13.49
CA LYS A 378 -1.02 6.27 -13.75
C LYS A 378 0.22 5.51 -13.29
N THR A 379 1.36 6.18 -13.18
CA THR A 379 2.63 5.61 -12.73
C THR A 379 2.83 5.65 -11.22
N LEU A 380 1.88 6.27 -10.50
CA LEU A 380 2.00 6.56 -9.08
C LEU A 380 2.04 5.29 -8.22
N VAL A 381 3.02 5.24 -7.32
CA VAL A 381 3.14 4.24 -6.25
C VAL A 381 3.01 4.97 -4.93
N GLY A 382 2.05 4.58 -4.10
CA GLY A 382 1.61 5.36 -2.94
C GLY A 382 1.70 4.59 -1.63
N GLY A 383 1.97 5.31 -0.55
CA GLY A 383 2.10 4.77 0.79
C GLY A 383 1.81 5.83 1.85
N SER A 384 1.74 5.39 3.10
CA SER A 384 1.55 6.25 4.27
C SER A 384 2.80 6.26 5.14
N TYR A 385 3.16 7.43 5.67
CA TYR A 385 4.24 7.58 6.65
C TYR A 385 4.03 8.84 7.50
N GLU A 386 4.12 8.70 8.82
CA GLU A 386 3.90 9.80 9.80
C GLU A 386 2.59 10.59 9.56
N GLY A 387 1.52 9.93 9.06
CA GLY A 387 0.23 10.56 8.75
C GLY A 387 0.14 11.22 7.37
N PHE A 388 1.26 11.38 6.66
CA PHE A 388 1.29 11.91 5.29
C PHE A 388 1.08 10.80 4.26
N TYR A 389 0.46 11.17 3.14
CA TYR A 389 0.52 10.38 1.92
C TYR A 389 1.81 10.68 1.19
N ILE A 390 2.60 9.64 0.87
CA ILE A 390 3.79 9.75 0.04
C ILE A 390 3.52 9.04 -1.29
N GLY A 391 3.70 9.76 -2.39
CA GLY A 391 3.55 9.24 -3.75
C GLY A 391 4.84 9.35 -4.55
N PHE A 392 5.21 8.28 -5.26
CA PHE A 392 6.32 8.26 -6.21
C PHE A 392 5.80 8.06 -7.63
N TYR A 393 6.21 8.92 -8.55
CA TYR A 393 5.71 8.94 -9.93
C TYR A 393 6.86 8.91 -10.94
N GLY A 394 6.56 8.43 -12.14
CA GLY A 394 7.49 8.43 -13.27
C GLY A 394 7.65 9.83 -13.86
N ALA A 395 8.89 10.27 -14.03
CA ALA A 395 9.22 11.49 -14.76
C ALA A 395 10.34 11.20 -15.78
N PRO A 396 10.50 12.05 -16.82
CA PRO A 396 11.59 11.89 -17.78
C PRO A 396 12.95 11.80 -17.08
N GLY A 397 13.69 10.71 -17.31
CA GLY A 397 15.04 10.46 -16.78
C GLY A 397 15.11 9.84 -15.38
N ALA A 398 14.12 10.07 -14.50
CA ALA A 398 14.10 9.48 -13.15
C ALA A 398 12.69 9.56 -12.50
N ARG A 399 12.42 8.66 -11.55
CA ARG A 399 11.26 8.77 -10.65
C ARG A 399 11.43 9.95 -9.70
N LYS A 400 10.34 10.66 -9.42
CA LYS A 400 10.25 11.74 -8.42
C LYS A 400 9.19 11.39 -7.38
N GLY A 401 9.05 12.20 -6.35
CA GLY A 401 8.02 11.98 -5.34
C GLY A 401 7.40 13.26 -4.81
N PHE A 402 6.34 13.09 -4.03
CA PHE A 402 5.74 14.15 -3.24
C PHE A 402 5.13 13.58 -1.96
N ALA A 403 4.98 14.45 -0.97
CA ALA A 403 4.22 14.19 0.23
C ALA A 403 3.11 15.24 0.39
N ILE A 404 1.93 14.81 0.84
CA ILE A 404 0.78 15.68 1.11
C ILE A 404 0.04 15.17 2.35
N ASP A 405 -0.49 16.10 3.15
CA ASP A 405 -1.40 15.76 4.24
C ASP A 405 -2.79 15.50 3.66
N PRO A 406 -3.33 14.28 3.76
CA PRO A 406 -4.66 13.97 3.25
C PRO A 406 -5.80 14.55 4.13
N VAL A 407 -5.54 14.86 5.39
CA VAL A 407 -6.52 15.41 6.34
C VAL A 407 -6.66 16.92 6.15
N ASP A 408 -5.56 17.65 6.16
CA ASP A 408 -5.54 19.11 5.99
C ASP A 408 -4.52 19.53 4.91
N PRO A 409 -4.87 19.40 3.62
CA PRO A 409 -3.95 19.67 2.53
C PRO A 409 -3.70 21.18 2.37
N THR A 410 -2.65 21.70 3.02
CA THR A 410 -2.24 23.11 2.89
C THR A 410 -1.30 23.35 1.71
N GLY A 411 -0.49 22.36 1.35
CA GLY A 411 0.52 22.45 0.31
C GLY A 411 1.20 21.11 0.06
N VAL A 412 1.91 21.00 -1.06
CA VAL A 412 2.67 19.80 -1.43
C VAL A 412 4.16 19.94 -1.10
N TYR A 413 4.78 18.86 -0.66
CA TYR A 413 6.21 18.76 -0.40
C TYR A 413 6.85 17.86 -1.44
N TRP A 414 7.62 18.41 -2.37
CA TRP A 414 8.25 17.64 -3.44
C TRP A 414 9.49 16.90 -2.97
N LEU A 415 9.78 15.79 -3.63
CA LEU A 415 10.99 14.99 -3.45
C LEU A 415 11.73 14.93 -4.79
N ASP A 416 13.03 15.19 -4.77
CA ASP A 416 13.87 15.15 -5.97
C ASP A 416 14.02 13.73 -6.54
N LYS A 417 13.85 12.71 -5.69
CA LYS A 417 13.96 11.29 -6.01
C LYS A 417 12.73 10.52 -5.52
N GLY A 418 12.23 9.64 -6.40
CA GLY A 418 11.23 8.62 -6.08
C GLY A 418 11.78 7.20 -6.19
N TYR A 419 10.96 6.23 -5.79
CA TYR A 419 11.35 4.82 -5.63
C TYR A 419 10.36 3.86 -6.28
N ASP A 420 10.77 2.63 -6.57
CA ASP A 420 9.98 1.66 -7.33
C ASP A 420 8.89 0.98 -6.50
N ALA A 421 9.15 0.80 -5.21
CA ALA A 421 8.27 0.15 -4.24
C ALA A 421 8.45 0.78 -2.86
N LEU A 422 7.43 0.62 -2.03
CA LEU A 422 7.45 1.03 -0.63
C LEU A 422 6.79 -0.04 0.23
N TYR A 423 7.26 -0.15 1.48
CA TYR A 423 6.70 -1.05 2.48
C TYR A 423 6.75 -0.36 3.84
N PHE A 424 5.59 -0.23 4.48
CA PHE A 424 5.50 0.31 5.84
C PHE A 424 5.50 -0.85 6.83
N ASP A 425 6.43 -0.79 7.78
CA ASP A 425 6.53 -1.74 8.87
C ASP A 425 5.90 -1.17 10.14
N GLU A 426 4.74 -1.71 10.49
CA GLU A 426 3.96 -1.29 11.67
C GLU A 426 4.68 -1.60 12.99
N LEU A 427 5.59 -2.58 13.06
CA LEU A 427 6.30 -2.88 14.32
C LEU A 427 7.36 -1.81 14.61
N GLN A 428 8.16 -1.48 13.60
CA GLN A 428 9.28 -0.54 13.75
C GLN A 428 8.87 0.91 13.49
N ASP A 429 7.63 1.16 13.09
CA ASP A 429 7.13 2.47 12.64
C ASP A 429 8.07 3.07 11.57
N ALA A 430 8.45 2.23 10.60
CA ALA A 430 9.49 2.55 9.62
C ALA A 430 8.99 2.30 8.20
N LEU A 431 9.19 3.29 7.33
CA LEU A 431 8.99 3.15 5.89
C LEU A 431 10.28 2.63 5.23
N TYR A 432 10.14 1.65 4.35
CA TYR A 432 11.20 1.12 3.52
C TYR A 432 10.89 1.37 2.05
N VAL A 433 11.91 1.67 1.26
CA VAL A 433 11.79 1.94 -0.18
C VAL A 433 12.77 1.11 -0.99
N LEU A 434 12.40 0.77 -2.22
CA LEU A 434 13.25 0.01 -3.15
C LEU A 434 13.92 0.92 -4.17
N ASP A 435 15.25 0.86 -4.23
CA ASP A 435 16.11 1.60 -5.16
C ASP A 435 16.98 0.62 -5.96
N GLY A 436 16.47 0.15 -7.10
CA GLY A 436 17.10 -0.91 -7.88
C GLY A 436 17.15 -2.24 -7.13
N THR A 437 18.33 -2.62 -6.64
CA THR A 437 18.54 -3.84 -5.82
C THR A 437 18.59 -3.56 -4.32
N SER A 438 18.62 -2.29 -3.90
CA SER A 438 18.80 -1.92 -2.49
C SER A 438 17.46 -1.59 -1.85
N VAL A 439 17.15 -2.29 -0.75
CA VAL A 439 16.10 -1.89 0.18
C VAL A 439 16.70 -0.86 1.13
N LYS A 440 16.07 0.30 1.23
CA LYS A 440 16.54 1.43 2.02
C LYS A 440 15.49 1.85 3.04
N LYS A 441 15.92 2.13 4.27
CA LYS A 441 15.09 2.69 5.32
C LYS A 441 14.91 4.19 5.09
N TRP A 442 13.68 4.66 5.05
CA TRP A 442 13.34 6.07 4.88
C TRP A 442 13.86 6.91 6.06
N ASP A 443 14.17 8.18 5.80
CA ASP A 443 14.59 9.19 6.80
C ASP A 443 15.70 8.73 7.79
N SER A 444 16.69 7.96 7.32
CA SER A 444 17.69 7.32 8.21
C SER A 444 19.16 7.66 7.91
N GLY A 445 19.49 8.23 6.75
CA GLY A 445 20.85 8.60 6.36
C GLY A 445 21.21 10.06 6.65
N ASP A 446 22.05 10.61 5.76
CA ASP A 446 22.48 12.00 5.80
C ASP A 446 21.35 12.96 5.40
N LEU A 447 21.38 14.19 5.93
CA LEU A 447 20.39 15.21 5.59
C LEU A 447 20.48 15.58 4.10
N LEU A 448 19.34 15.56 3.41
CA LEU A 448 19.21 16.10 2.06
C LEU A 448 19.35 17.62 2.08
N THR A 449 19.47 18.22 0.89
CA THR A 449 19.34 19.66 0.75
C THR A 449 17.87 20.00 0.55
N ALA A 450 17.25 20.64 1.55
CA ALA A 450 15.92 21.22 1.40
C ALA A 450 16.03 22.53 0.64
N THR A 451 15.11 22.77 -0.30
CA THR A 451 14.99 24.04 -1.02
C THR A 451 13.56 24.54 -0.95
N PHE A 452 13.39 25.81 -0.56
CA PHE A 452 12.08 26.45 -0.58
C PHE A 452 12.17 27.75 -1.37
N ARG A 453 11.21 27.94 -2.29
CA ARG A 453 11.06 29.15 -3.09
C ARG A 453 9.74 29.79 -2.75
N SER A 454 9.80 31.01 -2.24
CA SER A 454 8.64 31.78 -1.80
C SER A 454 7.69 32.11 -2.93
N LYS A 455 6.55 32.69 -2.58
CA LYS A 455 5.75 33.49 -3.51
C LYS A 455 6.55 34.65 -4.13
N VAL A 456 5.97 35.26 -5.15
CA VAL A 456 6.48 36.53 -5.70
C VAL A 456 5.84 37.68 -4.94
N TRP A 457 6.62 38.40 -4.14
CA TRP A 457 6.16 39.61 -3.47
C TRP A 457 6.12 40.76 -4.45
N ARG A 458 4.96 41.41 -4.51
CA ARG A 458 4.81 42.67 -5.24
C ARG A 458 4.91 43.84 -4.27
N THR A 459 5.85 44.73 -4.52
CA THR A 459 6.09 45.96 -3.76
C THR A 459 6.02 47.17 -4.68
N TYR A 460 6.08 48.37 -4.12
CA TYR A 460 6.49 49.55 -4.89
C TYR A 460 7.94 49.37 -5.38
N GLU A 461 8.40 50.18 -6.34
CA GLU A 461 9.80 50.19 -6.75
C GLU A 461 10.69 50.45 -5.53
N THR A 462 11.33 49.38 -5.04
CA THR A 462 12.04 49.37 -3.77
C THR A 462 13.37 48.66 -3.96
N SER A 463 14.39 49.11 -3.24
CA SER A 463 15.67 48.39 -3.13
C SER A 463 15.86 47.91 -1.70
N PHE A 464 16.24 46.64 -1.53
CA PHE A 464 16.48 46.05 -0.21
C PHE A 464 17.97 46.09 0.14
N ALA A 465 18.29 46.55 1.36
CA ALA A 465 19.67 46.83 1.77
C ALA A 465 20.33 45.67 2.52
N GLY A 466 19.55 44.81 3.17
CA GLY A 466 20.08 43.72 3.97
C GLY A 466 19.10 42.59 4.21
N ALA A 467 19.65 41.46 4.61
CA ALA A 467 18.89 40.28 4.99
C ALA A 467 19.50 39.60 6.22
N ARG A 468 18.66 38.84 6.93
CA ARG A 468 19.01 38.03 8.10
C ARG A 468 18.36 36.66 7.98
N VAL A 469 19.11 35.62 8.32
CA VAL A 469 18.64 34.23 8.35
C VAL A 469 18.66 33.74 9.80
N LEU A 470 17.55 33.16 10.23
CA LEU A 470 17.46 32.38 11.47
C LEU A 470 17.46 30.90 11.10
N ALA A 471 18.49 30.20 11.54
CA ALA A 471 18.69 28.77 11.31
C ALA A 471 19.38 28.16 12.54
N ASP A 472 19.18 26.87 12.77
CA ASP A 472 19.85 26.12 13.84
C ASP A 472 21.35 25.99 13.59
N ALA A 473 21.73 25.88 12.32
CA ALA A 473 23.13 25.77 11.89
C ALA A 473 23.34 26.40 10.51
N PHE A 474 24.59 26.74 10.26
CA PHE A 474 25.09 27.34 9.01
C PHE A 474 26.13 26.39 8.39
N PRO A 475 26.31 26.37 7.06
CA PRO A 475 25.85 27.36 6.09
C PRO A 475 24.40 27.21 5.60
N VAL A 476 23.81 28.34 5.19
CA VAL A 476 22.52 28.41 4.48
C VAL A 476 22.71 29.18 3.18
N THR A 477 22.23 28.66 2.06
CA THR A 477 22.27 29.37 0.78
C THR A 477 20.99 30.18 0.61
N VAL A 478 21.14 31.49 0.44
CA VAL A 478 20.03 32.39 0.13
C VAL A 478 20.19 32.91 -1.29
N ARG A 479 19.11 32.85 -2.06
CA ARG A 479 18.99 33.41 -3.39
C ARG A 479 17.89 34.47 -3.37
N TRP A 480 18.26 35.69 -3.73
CA TRP A 480 17.36 36.83 -3.78
C TRP A 480 17.20 37.28 -5.22
N GLU A 481 15.97 37.27 -5.72
CA GLU A 481 15.66 37.51 -7.12
C GLU A 481 14.84 38.78 -7.29
N ALA A 482 15.34 39.69 -8.12
CA ALA A 482 14.59 40.79 -8.69
C ALA A 482 14.03 40.34 -10.05
N GLN A 483 12.71 40.41 -10.23
CA GLN A 483 12.02 39.96 -11.44
C GLN A 483 11.49 41.15 -12.25
N SER A 484 11.12 40.88 -13.51
CA SER A 484 10.53 41.87 -14.42
C SER A 484 11.45 43.08 -14.65
N LEU A 485 12.77 42.87 -14.65
CA LEU A 485 13.77 43.90 -14.95
C LEU A 485 14.01 44.03 -16.46
N ASP A 486 14.53 45.18 -16.88
CA ASP A 486 15.06 45.38 -18.24
C ASP A 486 16.23 44.41 -18.51
N PRO A 487 16.19 43.61 -19.60
CA PRO A 487 17.27 42.69 -19.96
C PRO A 487 18.66 43.32 -20.08
N ALA A 488 18.75 44.60 -20.46
CA ALA A 488 20.02 45.34 -20.50
C ALA A 488 20.61 45.52 -19.10
N VAL A 489 19.77 45.82 -18.10
CA VAL A 489 20.18 45.97 -16.70
C VAL A 489 20.66 44.63 -16.14
N VAL A 490 19.91 43.55 -16.40
CA VAL A 490 20.28 42.19 -15.95
C VAL A 490 21.66 41.82 -16.52
N SER A 491 21.84 41.98 -17.83
CA SER A 491 23.08 41.63 -18.52
C SER A 491 24.27 42.45 -18.02
N ALA A 492 24.09 43.76 -17.83
CA ALA A 492 25.14 44.63 -17.30
C ALA A 492 25.54 44.27 -15.86
N ARG A 493 24.58 43.93 -14.99
CA ARG A 493 24.84 43.53 -13.60
C ARG A 493 25.56 42.19 -13.52
N VAL A 494 25.15 41.21 -14.32
CA VAL A 494 25.82 39.90 -14.39
C VAL A 494 27.24 40.05 -14.93
N ALA A 495 27.45 40.84 -15.99
CA ALA A 495 28.79 41.09 -16.54
C ALA A 495 29.72 41.80 -15.55
N ALA A 496 29.17 42.74 -14.75
CA ALA A 496 29.95 43.47 -13.75
C ALA A 496 30.40 42.58 -12.58
N ARG A 497 29.58 41.63 -12.15
CA ARG A 497 29.82 40.77 -10.97
C ARG A 497 29.28 39.34 -11.16
N PRO A 498 29.90 38.55 -12.06
CA PRO A 498 29.47 37.19 -12.37
C PRO A 498 29.70 36.20 -11.21
N ASP A 499 30.48 36.60 -10.19
CA ASP A 499 30.74 35.83 -8.97
C ASP A 499 29.52 35.74 -8.03
N ILE A 500 28.63 36.74 -8.08
CA ILE A 500 27.48 36.84 -7.16
C ILE A 500 26.12 36.92 -7.88
N TYR A 501 26.10 37.36 -9.13
CA TYR A 501 24.89 37.47 -9.92
C TYR A 501 24.79 36.38 -10.98
N SER A 502 23.57 35.89 -11.17
CA SER A 502 23.18 35.07 -12.30
C SER A 502 21.86 35.57 -12.87
N ALA A 503 21.57 35.19 -14.11
CA ALA A 503 20.32 35.53 -14.78
C ALA A 503 19.52 34.24 -15.05
N PRO A 504 18.58 33.84 -14.17
CA PRO A 504 17.73 32.66 -14.39
C PRO A 504 16.84 32.82 -15.64
N THR A 505 16.45 34.05 -15.94
CA THR A 505 15.78 34.46 -17.18
C THR A 505 16.38 35.77 -17.66
N SER A 506 16.07 36.20 -18.89
CA SER A 506 16.53 37.49 -19.42
C SER A 506 16.05 38.70 -18.61
N THR A 507 15.01 38.55 -17.78
CA THR A 507 14.39 39.62 -16.99
C THR A 507 14.51 39.41 -15.48
N THR A 508 15.27 38.41 -15.04
CA THR A 508 15.46 38.09 -13.62
C THR A 508 16.92 38.21 -13.24
N LEU A 509 17.22 39.02 -12.24
CA LEU A 509 18.55 39.12 -11.64
C LEU A 509 18.54 38.36 -10.31
N ARG A 510 19.35 37.30 -10.20
CA ARG A 510 19.50 36.50 -8.99
C ARG A 510 20.82 36.81 -8.30
N PHE A 511 20.74 37.28 -7.06
CA PHE A 511 21.87 37.36 -6.14
C PHE A 511 21.95 36.08 -5.29
N THR A 512 23.12 35.44 -5.23
CA THR A 512 23.34 34.24 -4.40
C THR A 512 24.33 34.52 -3.28
N LYS A 513 23.99 34.15 -2.05
CA LYS A 513 24.87 34.27 -0.89
C LYS A 513 24.83 33.02 -0.01
N THR A 514 26.00 32.46 0.26
CA THR A 514 26.19 31.50 1.35
C THR A 514 26.34 32.27 2.67
N VAL A 515 25.36 32.12 3.54
CA VAL A 515 25.30 32.73 4.86
C VAL A 515 25.99 31.77 5.85
N THR A 516 26.97 32.29 6.59
CA THR A 516 27.80 31.50 7.53
C THR A 516 27.54 31.81 8.99
N SER A 517 26.67 32.80 9.29
CA SER A 517 26.30 33.16 10.66
C SER A 517 24.95 33.87 10.70
N ARG A 518 24.35 33.94 11.90
CA ARG A 518 23.09 34.66 12.17
C ARG A 518 23.17 36.19 12.02
N LYS A 519 24.36 36.76 11.77
CA LYS A 519 24.53 38.22 11.65
C LYS A 519 23.88 38.71 10.35
N PRO A 520 23.21 39.88 10.35
CA PRO A 520 22.68 40.48 9.13
C PRO A 520 23.77 40.71 8.07
N PHE A 521 23.47 40.44 6.80
CA PHE A 521 24.39 40.63 5.68
C PHE A 521 23.82 41.60 4.63
N ARG A 522 24.72 42.24 3.87
CA ARG A 522 24.34 43.25 2.89
C ARG A 522 23.77 42.57 1.66
N LEU A 523 22.59 43.00 1.23
CA LEU A 523 22.12 42.74 -0.11
C LEU A 523 22.73 43.78 -1.05
N PRO A 524 22.87 43.45 -2.34
CA PRO A 524 23.34 44.44 -3.28
C PRO A 524 22.36 45.59 -3.44
N GLY A 525 22.86 46.82 -3.30
CA GLY A 525 22.08 48.03 -3.49
C GLY A 525 21.85 48.38 -4.97
N ASP A 526 21.06 49.44 -5.18
CA ASP A 526 20.78 50.05 -6.49
C ASP A 526 20.09 49.12 -7.51
N ILE A 527 19.35 48.14 -7.00
CA ILE A 527 18.40 47.35 -7.80
C ILE A 527 17.01 47.78 -7.38
N LEU A 528 16.34 48.51 -8.26
CA LEU A 528 14.93 48.88 -8.11
C LEU A 528 14.09 47.88 -8.90
N ALA A 529 13.23 47.16 -8.19
CA ALA A 529 12.26 46.25 -8.78
C ALA A 529 10.95 46.30 -8.01
N THR A 530 9.87 45.89 -8.68
CA THR A 530 8.53 45.77 -8.09
C THR A 530 8.21 44.33 -7.71
N ASP A 531 8.81 43.34 -8.38
CA ASP A 531 8.58 41.92 -8.13
C ASP A 531 9.85 41.30 -7.55
N TRP A 532 9.73 40.70 -6.36
CA TRP A 532 10.82 40.08 -5.63
C TRP A 532 10.50 38.65 -5.24
N GLN A 533 11.50 37.77 -5.23
CA GLN A 533 11.34 36.37 -4.80
C GLN A 533 12.56 35.88 -4.04
N LEU A 534 12.33 35.05 -3.01
CA LEU A 534 13.36 34.49 -2.15
C LEU A 534 13.37 32.98 -2.32
N GLU A 535 14.57 32.44 -2.45
CA GLU A 535 14.80 31.00 -2.39
C GLU A 535 15.87 30.71 -1.33
N VAL A 536 15.61 29.70 -0.51
CA VAL A 536 16.49 29.27 0.57
C VAL A 536 16.79 27.80 0.39
N ALA A 537 18.07 27.44 0.44
CA ALA A 537 18.51 26.06 0.38
C ALA A 537 19.49 25.74 1.52
N SER A 538 19.25 24.64 2.25
CA SER A 538 20.12 24.20 3.34
C SER A 538 19.99 22.71 3.64
N THR A 539 21.04 22.15 4.24
CA THR A 539 21.03 20.84 4.91
C THR A 539 20.71 20.98 6.41
N ASN A 540 20.50 22.20 6.92
CA ASN A 540 20.15 22.49 8.31
C ASN A 540 18.74 23.09 8.40
N PRO A 541 18.05 22.93 9.54
CA PRO A 541 16.77 23.59 9.77
C PRO A 541 16.86 25.13 9.71
N VAL A 542 15.97 25.75 8.95
CA VAL A 542 15.84 27.22 8.85
C VAL A 542 14.47 27.65 9.36
N GLN A 543 14.41 28.56 10.34
CA GLN A 543 13.16 29.06 10.90
C GLN A 543 12.58 30.23 10.12
N SER A 544 13.43 31.16 9.67
CA SER A 544 12.97 32.30 8.89
C SER A 544 14.09 32.99 8.13
N VAL A 545 13.70 33.73 7.10
CA VAL A 545 14.57 34.67 6.40
C VAL A 545 13.85 36.00 6.29
N VAL A 546 14.52 37.06 6.72
CA VAL A 546 13.99 38.41 6.76
C VAL A 546 14.83 39.29 5.85
N VAL A 547 14.17 40.07 4.99
CA VAL A 547 14.78 41.01 4.06
C VAL A 547 14.20 42.40 4.32
N ALA A 548 15.05 43.42 4.42
CA ALA A 548 14.61 44.78 4.77
C ALA A 548 15.32 45.88 3.97
N THR A 549 14.63 47.01 3.84
CA THR A 549 15.16 48.22 3.15
C THR A 549 16.22 48.94 3.96
N SER A 550 16.28 48.71 5.28
CA SER A 550 17.29 49.30 6.16
C SER A 550 17.83 48.27 7.15
N TYR A 551 19.07 48.45 7.58
CA TYR A 551 19.70 47.58 8.59
C TYR A 551 19.06 47.70 9.97
N GLY A 552 18.49 48.87 10.29
CA GLY A 552 17.81 49.10 11.57
C GLY A 552 16.58 48.21 11.74
N GLU A 553 15.87 47.92 10.65
CA GLU A 553 14.69 47.04 10.65
C GLU A 553 15.06 45.56 10.92
N LEU A 554 16.30 45.14 10.65
CA LEU A 554 16.77 43.77 10.91
C LEU A 554 17.18 43.52 12.37
N GLY A 555 17.27 44.59 13.18
CA GLY A 555 17.64 44.52 14.60
C GLY A 555 16.57 43.87 15.48
N ASN A 556 15.30 43.95 15.08
CA ASN A 556 14.15 43.40 15.81
C ASN A 556 13.69 42.01 15.29
N ALA A 557 14.37 41.49 14.26
CA ALA A 557 14.02 40.26 13.55
C ALA A 557 14.69 39.01 14.13
#